data_AF-A0A7C5CE37-F1
#
_entry.id   AF-A0A7C5CE37-F1
#
_cell.length_a   1.000
_cell.length_b   1.000
_cell.length_c   1.000
_cell.angle_alpha   90.00
_cell.angle_beta   90.00
_cell.angle_gamma   90.00
#
_symmetry.space_group_name_H-M   'P 1'
#
loop_
_entity.id
_entity.type
_entity.pdbx_description
1 polymer ?
#
loop_
_entity_poly.entity_id
_entity_poly.type
_entity_poly.pdbx_seq_one_letter_code
_entity_poly.pdbx_strand_id
1 'polypeptide(L)' 'MNQHDPIPARIAALKTTPTPALRKQWAELFATTPPPFNRRYLESRLAYRIQELAYGGLKPATLKRLAK' A
#
# COMPACT_ATOMS: atom_id res chain seq x y z
N MET A 1 13.74 1.83 23.61
CA MET A 1 13.67 2.96 22.66
C MET A 1 12.48 2.67 21.76
N ASN A 2 11.36 3.39 21.92
CA ASN A 2 10.15 3.14 21.15
C ASN A 2 10.46 3.30 19.66
N GLN A 3 10.51 2.19 18.93
CA GLN A 3 10.59 2.21 17.48
C GLN A 3 9.29 2.84 17.00
N HIS A 4 9.35 4.12 16.65
CA HIS A 4 8.26 4.78 15.96
C HIS A 4 8.02 3.97 14.71
N ASP A 5 6.92 3.23 14.68
CA ASP A 5 6.53 2.50 13.51
C ASP A 5 6.35 3.53 12.38
N PRO A 6 7.21 3.55 11.36
CA PRO A 6 7.16 4.57 10.31
C PRO A 6 5.92 4.37 9.43
N ILE A 7 5.19 3.27 9.59
CA ILE A 7 4.11 2.87 8.71
C ILE A 7 2.87 3.76 8.86
N PRO A 8 2.32 4.03 10.06
CA PRO A 8 1.25 5.02 10.22
C PRO A 8 1.59 6.40 9.64
N ALA A 9 2.82 6.88 9.83
CA ALA A 9 3.27 8.16 9.29
C ALA A 9 3.32 8.15 7.75
N ARG A 10 3.85 7.08 7.15
CA ARG A 10 3.86 6.89 5.69
C ARG A 10 2.45 6.80 5.10
N ILE A 11 1.51 6.14 5.79
CA ILE A 11 0.11 6.06 5.37
C ILE A 11 -0.56 7.43 5.48
N ALA A 12 -0.30 8.19 6.54
CA ALA A 12 -0.83 9.55 6.70
C ALA A 12 -0.34 10.47 5.57
N ALA A 13 0.92 10.35 5.17
CA ALA A 13 1.50 11.12 4.06
C ALA A 13 0.82 10.86 2.71
N LEU A 14 0.19 9.69 2.49
CA LEU A 14 -0.53 9.40 1.24
C LEU A 14 -1.70 10.37 1.00
N LYS A 15 -2.36 10.82 2.08
CA LYS A 15 -3.50 11.73 1.99
C LYS A 15 -3.13 13.10 1.44
N THR A 16 -1.91 13.57 1.70
CA THR A 16 -1.40 14.86 1.24
C THR A 16 -0.52 14.75 0.00
N THR A 17 -0.10 13.53 -0.37
CA THR A 17 0.74 13.27 -1.54
C THR A 17 -0.02 13.57 -2.84
N PRO A 18 0.49 14.40 -3.77
CA PRO A 18 -0.17 14.69 -5.04
C PRO A 18 -0.40 13.44 -5.89
N THR A 19 -1.50 13.41 -6.66
CA THR A 19 -1.88 12.24 -7.47
C THR A 19 -0.78 11.77 -8.44
N PRO A 20 0.01 12.65 -9.10
CA PRO A 20 1.16 12.21 -9.91
C PRO A 20 2.20 11.42 -9.11
N ALA A 21 2.48 11.83 -7.86
CA ALA A 21 3.41 11.13 -6.99
C ALA A 21 2.84 9.79 -6.48
N LEU A 22 1.52 9.71 -6.22
CA LEU A 22 0.86 8.44 -5.94
C LEU A 22 1.00 7.45 -7.11
N ARG A 23 0.85 7.93 -8.36
CA ARG A 23 1.05 7.09 -9.54
C ARG A 23 2.50 6.61 -9.70
N LYS A 24 3.47 7.45 -9.35
CA LYS A 24 4.89 7.06 -9.34
C LYS A 24 5.13 5.94 -8.32
N GLN A 25 4.68 6.13 -7.07
CA GLN A 25 4.78 5.10 -6.03
C GLN A 25 4.08 3.79 -6.43
N TRP A 26 2.96 3.88 -7.15
CA TRP A 26 2.29 2.70 -7.67
C TRP A 26 3.20 1.91 -8.62
N ALA A 27 3.79 2.59 -9.61
CA ALA A 27 4.69 1.93 -10.55
C ALA A 27 5.89 1.29 -9.84
N GLU A 28 6.44 1.95 -8.82
CA GLU A 28 7.55 1.42 -8.00
C GLU A 28 7.16 0.18 -7.19
N LEU A 29 5.97 0.16 -6.58
CA LEU A 29 5.55 -0.92 -5.67
C LEU A 29 4.88 -2.11 -6.36
N PHE A 30 4.28 -1.88 -7.54
CA PHE A 30 3.50 -2.87 -8.26
C PHE A 30 4.06 -3.22 -9.65
N ALA A 31 5.06 -2.49 -10.15
CA ALA A 31 5.64 -2.69 -11.50
C ALA A 31 4.59 -2.73 -12.63
N THR A 32 3.46 -2.05 -12.43
CA THR A 32 2.32 -2.00 -13.35
C THR A 32 1.78 -0.58 -13.44
N THR A 33 1.04 -0.28 -14.50
CA THR A 33 0.38 1.02 -14.65
C THR A 33 -0.79 1.12 -13.67
N PRO A 34 -0.93 2.23 -12.92
CA PRO A 34 -2.11 2.43 -12.07
C PRO A 34 -3.39 2.51 -12.90
N PRO A 35 -4.53 2.00 -12.39
CA PRO A 35 -5.81 2.13 -13.07
C PRO A 35 -6.17 3.61 -13.32
N PRO A 36 -6.89 3.94 -14.41
CA PRO A 36 -7.17 5.33 -14.78
C PRO A 36 -8.20 6.06 -13.91
N PHE A 37 -8.52 5.59 -12.70
CA PHE A 37 -9.60 6.15 -11.88
C PHE A 37 -9.30 6.20 -10.38
N ASN A 38 -10.04 7.11 -9.72
CA ASN A 38 -10.18 7.33 -8.28
C ASN A 38 -8.89 7.37 -7.44
N ARG A 39 -8.46 8.57 -7.06
CA ARG A 39 -7.37 8.82 -6.10
C ARG A 39 -7.49 7.99 -4.82
N ARG A 40 -8.71 7.84 -4.28
CA ARG A 40 -8.96 7.10 -3.03
C ARG A 40 -8.60 5.61 -3.17
N TYR A 41 -8.73 5.06 -4.38
CA TYR A 41 -8.30 3.70 -4.67
C TYR A 41 -6.77 3.58 -4.62
N LEU A 42 -6.05 4.52 -5.24
CA LEU A 42 -4.58 4.57 -5.17
C LEU A 42 -4.12 4.65 -3.71
N GLU A 43 -4.68 5.56 -2.92
CA GLU A 43 -4.34 5.72 -1.50
C GLU A 43 -4.57 4.41 -0.72
N SER A 44 -5.75 3.81 -0.84
CA SER A 44 -6.10 2.58 -0.11
C SER A 44 -5.19 1.41 -0.49
N ARG A 45 -4.86 1.27 -1.78
CA ARG A 45 -4.04 0.16 -2.27
C ARG A 45 -2.56 0.36 -1.93
N LEU A 46 -2.04 1.58 -2.02
CA LEU A 46 -0.69 1.93 -1.59
C LEU A 46 -0.53 1.72 -0.07
N ALA A 47 -1.51 2.16 0.73
CA ALA A 47 -1.50 1.94 2.17
C ALA A 47 -1.42 0.45 2.52
N TYR A 48 -2.27 -0.36 1.89
CA TYR A 48 -2.27 -1.81 2.08
C TYR A 48 -0.91 -2.43 1.69
N ARG A 49 -0.34 -2.03 0.55
CA ARG A 49 0.96 -2.56 0.10
C ARG A 49 2.11 -2.18 1.04
N ILE A 50 2.10 -0.95 1.56
CA ILE A 50 3.09 -0.49 2.54
C ILE A 50 2.98 -1.33 3.83
N GLN A 51 1.76 -1.66 4.27
CA GLN A 51 1.54 -2.53 5.43
C GLN A 51 1.99 -3.97 5.15
N GLU A 52 1.67 -4.54 4.00
CA GLU A 52 2.12 -5.90 3.63
C GLU A 52 3.65 -6.03 3.58
N LEU A 53 4.34 -4.99 3.08
CA LEU A 53 5.80 -4.99 3.02
C LEU A 53 6.44 -4.90 4.41
N ALA A 54 5.77 -4.27 5.37
CA ALA A 54 6.29 -4.06 6.72
C ALA A 54 5.93 -5.21 7.68
N TYR A 55 4.70 -5.72 7.60
CA TYR A 55 4.16 -6.70 8.53
C TYR A 55 4.07 -8.11 7.92
N GLY A 56 4.40 -8.26 6.65
CA GLY A 56 4.18 -9.48 5.88
C GLY A 56 2.78 -9.53 5.26
N GLY A 57 2.65 -10.34 4.21
CA GLY A 57 1.37 -10.61 3.57
C GLY A 57 0.44 -11.50 4.41
N LEU A 58 -0.64 -11.97 3.78
CA LEU A 58 -1.57 -12.91 4.42
C LEU A 58 -0.85 -14.17 4.90
N LYS A 59 -1.20 -14.65 6.11
CA LYS A 59 -0.70 -15.93 6.62
C LYS A 59 -1.01 -17.06 5.63
N PRO A 60 -0.15 -18.08 5.49
CA PRO A 60 -0.37 -19.19 4.57
C PRO A 60 -1.74 -19.88 4.76
N ALA A 61 -2.21 -19.99 6.01
CA ALA A 61 -3.53 -20.53 6.33
C ALA A 61 -4.67 -19.70 5.72
N THR A 62 -4.53 -18.36 5.70
CA THR A 62 -5.51 -17.45 5.09
C THR A 62 -5.49 -17.57 3.57
N LEU A 63 -4.29 -17.63 2.95
CA LEU A 63 -4.16 -17.87 1.51
C LEU A 63 -4.80 -19.20 1.09
N LYS A 64 -4.58 -20.27 1.87
CA LYS A 64 -5.18 -21.59 1.61
C LYS A 64 -6.72 -21.57 1.68
N ARG A 65 -7.31 -20.72 2.54
CA ARG A 65 -8.76 -20.55 2.63
C ARG A 65 -9.34 -19.75 1.45
N LEU A 66 -8.58 -18.78 0.94
CA LEU A 66 -8.99 -17.92 -0.18
C LEU A 66 -8.77 -18.56 -1.56
N ALA A 67 -7.91 -19.56 -1.68
CA ALA A 67 -7.63 -20.27 -2.93
C ALA A 67 -8.73 -21.29 -3.34
N LYS A 68 -9.93 -21.22 -2.74
CA LYS A 68 -11.05 -22.14 -2.95
C LYS A 68 -12.17 -21.47 -3.75
#